data_AF-A0A7Y9ZN16-F1
#
_entry.id   AF-A0A7Y9ZN16-F1
#
_cell.length_a   1.000
_cell.length_b   1.000
_cell.length_c   1.000
_cell.angle_alpha   90.00
_cell.angle_beta   90.00
_cell.angle_gamma   90.00
#
_symmetry.space_group_name_H-M   'P 1'
#
loop_
_entity.id
_entity.type
_entity.pdbx_description
1 polymer ?
#
loop_
_entity_poly.entity_id
_entity_poly.type
_entity_poly.pdbx_seq_one_letter_code
_entity_poly.pdbx_strand_id
1 'polypeptide(L)'
;MSMERSRRARFTNVAPTAGEFKVAALLAGLFFLLVTPLVVQGVVAGATSGNFALPNEQLLDAYGGLLHGHFGAGLPRGVAAALPSDAVMWVLTLLGEVLVLGCTVVVGMWMRDLTGAGSRHGLATPTQAAEALGVPRLRKSAAVIRPDLYARPGRRTPVGTK
;
A
#
# COMPACT_ATOMS: atom_id res chain seq x y z
N MET A 1 -6.81 -10.13 36.40
CA MET A 1 -6.00 -9.47 35.34
C MET A 1 -5.93 -10.22 34.00
N SER A 2 -6.24 -11.52 33.90
CA SER A 2 -6.10 -12.28 32.63
C SER A 2 -7.25 -12.04 31.62
N MET A 3 -8.51 -11.98 32.06
CA MET A 3 -9.68 -11.92 31.15
C MET A 3 -9.84 -10.59 30.38
N GLU A 4 -9.39 -9.45 30.92
CA GLU A 4 -9.47 -8.15 30.23
C GLU A 4 -8.47 -8.02 29.08
N ARG A 5 -7.29 -8.67 29.19
CA ARG A 5 -6.34 -8.76 28.08
C ARG A 5 -6.93 -9.58 26.92
N SER A 6 -7.60 -10.69 27.22
CA SER A 6 -8.25 -11.54 26.21
C SER A 6 -9.47 -10.92 25.53
N ARG A 7 -10.10 -9.91 26.14
CA ARG A 7 -11.14 -9.08 25.49
C ARG A 7 -10.52 -8.03 24.60
N ARG A 8 -9.48 -7.31 25.05
CA ARG A 8 -8.78 -6.31 24.23
C ARG A 8 -8.15 -6.92 22.99
N ALA A 9 -7.57 -8.11 23.09
CA ALA A 9 -6.98 -8.84 21.96
C ALA A 9 -7.98 -9.27 20.87
N ARG A 10 -9.29 -9.27 21.15
CA ARG A 10 -10.33 -9.52 20.13
C ARG A 10 -10.73 -8.27 19.35
N PHE A 11 -10.45 -7.08 19.89
CA PHE A 11 -10.70 -5.79 19.25
C PHE A 11 -9.41 -5.12 18.76
N THR A 12 -8.25 -5.75 18.94
CA THR A 12 -7.02 -5.35 18.25
C THR A 12 -7.20 -5.64 16.77
N ASN A 13 -7.65 -4.61 16.09
CA ASN A 13 -7.75 -4.54 14.65
C ASN A 13 -6.36 -4.84 14.06
N VAL A 14 -6.23 -5.93 13.30
CA VAL A 14 -5.05 -6.21 12.46
C VAL A 14 -5.11 -5.27 11.25
N ALA A 15 -5.18 -3.97 11.52
CA ALA A 15 -4.95 -2.96 10.51
C ALA A 15 -3.42 -2.77 10.45
N PRO A 16 -2.83 -2.65 9.25
CA PRO A 16 -1.39 -2.43 9.13
C PRO A 16 -1.01 -1.22 9.99
N THR A 17 0.05 -1.36 10.78
CA THR A 17 0.49 -0.25 11.62
C THR A 17 1.00 0.90 10.75
N ALA A 18 0.94 2.13 11.26
CA ALA A 18 1.46 3.29 10.52
C ALA A 18 2.95 3.14 10.10
N GLY A 19 3.71 2.26 10.78
CA GLY A 19 5.08 1.92 10.43
C GLY A 19 5.19 1.03 9.17
N GLU A 20 4.33 0.01 9.04
CA GLU A 20 4.31 -0.88 7.87
C GLU A 20 4.01 -0.12 6.58
N PHE A 21 3.12 0.88 6.63
CA PHE A 21 2.84 1.74 5.47
C PHE A 21 4.05 2.56 5.03
N LYS A 22 4.87 3.07 5.98
CA LYS A 22 6.08 3.82 5.64
C LYS A 22 7.12 2.93 4.99
N VAL A 23 7.32 1.72 5.52
CA VAL A 23 8.25 0.74 4.96
C VAL A 23 7.80 0.30 3.57
N ALA A 24 6.52 0.00 3.40
CA ALA A 24 5.95 -0.36 2.10
C ALA A 24 6.10 0.77 1.07
N ALA A 25 5.83 2.02 1.46
CA ALA A 25 6.01 3.17 0.58
C ALA A 25 7.47 3.39 0.20
N LEU A 26 8.40 3.21 1.14
CA LEU A 26 9.84 3.32 0.88
C LEU A 26 10.30 2.22 -0.08
N LEU A 27 9.91 0.96 0.16
CA LEU A 27 10.25 -0.16 -0.72
C LEU A 27 9.65 -0.01 -2.11
N ALA A 28 8.39 0.43 -2.22
CA ALA A 28 7.75 0.71 -3.50
C ALA A 28 8.44 1.86 -4.23
N GLY A 29 8.75 2.97 -3.54
CA GLY A 29 9.49 4.09 -4.11
C GLY A 29 10.88 3.69 -4.60
N LEU A 30 11.63 2.91 -3.80
CA LEU A 30 12.93 2.38 -4.21
C LEU A 30 12.80 1.45 -5.43
N PHE A 31 11.78 0.59 -5.44
CA PHE A 31 11.53 -0.30 -6.57
C PHE A 31 11.25 0.47 -7.86
N PHE A 32 10.39 1.49 -7.81
CA PHE A 32 10.09 2.31 -9.00
C PHE A 32 11.31 3.12 -9.45
N LEU A 33 12.02 3.76 -8.51
CA LEU A 33 13.25 4.49 -8.81
C LEU A 33 14.26 3.64 -9.58
N LEU A 34 14.36 2.37 -9.21
CA LEU A 34 15.24 1.42 -9.86
C LEU A 34 14.68 0.98 -11.23
N VAL A 35 13.41 0.60 -11.32
CA VAL A 35 12.82 0.00 -12.52
C VAL A 35 12.49 1.00 -13.63
N THR A 36 11.97 2.18 -13.29
CA THR A 36 11.53 3.22 -14.24
C THR A 36 12.57 3.52 -15.33
N PRO A 37 13.85 3.80 -15.00
CA PRO A 37 14.83 4.11 -16.04
C PRO A 37 15.10 2.96 -17.02
N LEU A 38 15.04 1.69 -16.58
CA LEU A 38 15.19 0.54 -17.48
C LEU A 38 13.98 0.41 -18.40
N VAL A 39 12.78 0.65 -17.87
CA VAL A 39 11.55 0.63 -18.65
C VAL A 39 11.57 1.76 -19.68
N VAL A 40 11.94 2.97 -19.30
CA VAL A 40 12.08 4.11 -20.22
C VAL A 40 13.10 3.80 -21.31
N GLN A 41 14.27 3.26 -20.94
CA GLN A 41 15.28 2.83 -21.91
C GLN A 41 14.74 1.79 -22.91
N GLY A 42 14.04 0.75 -22.44
CA GLY A 42 13.46 -0.28 -23.30
C GLY A 42 12.35 0.25 -24.21
N VAL A 43 11.47 1.12 -23.69
CA VAL A 43 10.38 1.75 -24.46
C VAL A 43 10.94 2.68 -25.53
N VAL A 44 11.91 3.52 -25.20
CA VAL A 44 12.55 4.43 -26.16
C VAL A 44 13.34 3.62 -27.20
N ALA A 45 14.12 2.63 -26.77
CA ALA A 45 14.80 1.71 -27.68
C ALA A 45 13.84 1.06 -28.68
N GLY A 46 12.70 0.56 -28.23
CA GLY A 46 11.66 0.00 -29.09
C GLY A 46 11.06 1.04 -30.05
N ALA A 47 10.77 2.23 -29.56
CA ALA A 47 10.20 3.32 -30.36
C ALA A 47 11.17 3.84 -31.44
N THR A 48 12.48 3.88 -31.15
CA THR A 48 13.47 4.48 -32.06
C THR A 48 14.14 3.45 -32.97
N SER A 49 14.41 2.24 -32.49
CA SER A 49 15.10 1.20 -33.27
C SER A 49 14.17 0.13 -33.86
N GLY A 50 12.88 0.15 -33.51
CA GLY A 50 11.90 -0.88 -33.89
C GLY A 50 12.11 -2.23 -33.18
N ASN A 51 13.13 -2.36 -32.34
CA ASN A 51 13.47 -3.57 -31.60
C ASN A 51 13.40 -3.29 -30.10
N PHE A 52 12.48 -3.97 -29.42
CA PHE A 52 12.39 -3.91 -27.97
C PHE A 52 13.49 -4.78 -27.36
N ALA A 53 14.49 -4.15 -26.74
CA ALA A 53 15.61 -4.83 -26.10
C ALA A 53 15.74 -4.36 -24.64
N LEU A 54 15.66 -5.31 -23.72
CA LEU A 54 15.98 -5.10 -22.31
C LEU A 54 17.42 -5.56 -22.05
N PRO A 55 18.18 -4.86 -21.18
CA PRO A 55 19.52 -5.29 -20.82
C PRO A 55 19.45 -6.65 -20.12
N ASN A 56 19.95 -7.72 -20.75
CA ASN A 56 19.77 -9.10 -20.26
C ASN A 56 21.03 -9.69 -19.61
N GLU A 57 22.22 -9.28 -20.04
CA GLU A 57 23.50 -9.89 -19.60
C GLU A 57 24.37 -8.99 -18.72
N GLN A 58 24.06 -7.68 -18.68
CA GLN A 58 24.85 -6.66 -18.00
C GLN A 58 23.96 -5.74 -17.17
N LEU A 59 23.03 -6.32 -16.39
CA LEU A 59 22.07 -5.54 -15.62
C LEU A 59 22.76 -4.59 -14.62
N LEU A 60 23.81 -5.07 -13.95
CA LEU A 60 24.60 -4.29 -13.00
C LEU A 60 25.37 -3.14 -13.68
N ASP A 61 25.97 -3.38 -14.84
CA ASP A 61 26.66 -2.32 -15.60
C ASP A 61 25.67 -1.35 -16.26
N ALA A 62 24.49 -1.82 -16.65
CA ALA A 62 23.39 -0.98 -17.13
C ALA A 62 22.91 -0.03 -16.03
N TYR A 63 22.72 -0.53 -14.81
CA TYR A 63 22.40 0.30 -13.64
C TYR A 63 23.57 1.22 -13.25
N GLY A 64 24.81 0.74 -13.32
CA GLY A 64 26.00 1.54 -13.05
C GLY A 64 26.15 2.71 -14.04
N GLY A 65 26.02 2.43 -15.33
CA GLY A 65 26.04 3.45 -16.39
C GLY A 65 24.89 4.45 -16.23
N LEU A 66 23.69 3.96 -15.93
CA LEU A 66 22.51 4.78 -15.68
C LEU A 66 22.67 5.69 -14.45
N LEU A 67 23.24 5.20 -13.35
CA LEU A 67 23.59 6.02 -12.18
C LEU A 67 24.60 7.12 -12.51
N HIS A 68 25.47 6.87 -13.50
CA HIS A 68 26.40 7.86 -14.04
C HIS A 68 25.80 8.72 -15.17
N GLY A 69 24.52 8.50 -15.52
CA GLY A 69 23.81 9.26 -16.55
C GLY A 69 24.03 8.80 -17.99
N HIS A 70 24.64 7.63 -18.20
CA HIS A 70 24.86 7.03 -19.51
C HIS A 70 23.74 6.04 -19.84
N PHE A 71 22.80 6.49 -20.68
CA PHE A 71 21.73 5.64 -21.19
C PHE A 71 22.24 4.78 -22.35
N GLY A 72 21.74 3.55 -22.45
CA GLY A 72 22.20 2.57 -23.45
C GLY A 72 23.29 1.63 -22.96
N ALA A 73 23.77 1.76 -21.72
CA ALA A 73 24.61 0.77 -21.06
C ALA A 73 23.85 -0.58 -20.98
N GLY A 74 24.48 -1.66 -21.46
CA GLY A 74 23.89 -2.99 -21.53
C GLY A 74 22.94 -3.25 -22.72
N LEU A 75 22.75 -2.30 -23.64
CA LEU A 75 22.01 -2.50 -24.90
C LEU A 75 22.93 -2.90 -26.06
N PRO A 76 22.43 -3.64 -27.07
CA PRO A 76 23.15 -3.87 -28.31
C PRO A 76 23.56 -2.54 -28.96
N ARG A 77 24.81 -2.43 -29.44
CA ARG A 77 25.39 -1.17 -29.96
C ARG A 77 24.53 -0.48 -31.02
N GLY A 78 23.85 -1.25 -31.87
CA GLY A 78 22.96 -0.70 -32.90
C GLY A 78 21.69 -0.04 -32.35
N VAL A 79 21.21 -0.51 -31.19
CA VAL A 79 20.05 0.08 -30.49
C VAL A 79 20.50 1.27 -29.64
N ALA A 80 21.64 1.16 -28.95
CA ALA A 80 22.21 2.25 -28.16
C ALA A 80 22.54 3.48 -29.01
N ALA A 81 23.00 3.31 -30.25
CA ALA A 81 23.27 4.42 -31.17
C ALA A 81 22.01 5.14 -31.68
N ALA A 82 20.84 4.49 -31.58
CA ALA A 82 19.56 5.07 -31.96
C ALA A 82 18.91 5.85 -30.81
N LEU A 83 19.46 5.82 -29.59
CA LEU A 83 18.87 6.53 -28.46
C LEU A 83 19.04 8.07 -28.60
N PRO A 84 18.06 8.84 -28.10
CA PRO A 84 18.20 10.28 -27.91
C PRO A 84 19.35 10.64 -26.96
N SER A 85 19.72 11.92 -26.91
CA SER A 85 20.75 12.40 -25.99
C SER A 85 20.42 12.09 -24.52
N ASP A 86 21.47 11.90 -23.71
CA ASP A 86 21.35 11.56 -22.28
C ASP A 86 20.46 12.56 -21.51
N ALA A 87 20.48 13.83 -21.88
CA ALA A 87 19.63 14.86 -21.27
C ALA A 87 18.14 14.61 -21.53
N VAL A 88 17.76 14.19 -22.75
CA VAL A 88 16.38 13.86 -23.09
C VAL A 88 15.93 12.61 -22.35
N MET A 89 16.81 11.62 -22.26
CA MET A 89 16.56 10.40 -21.51
C MET A 89 16.33 10.68 -20.02
N TRP A 90 17.12 11.56 -19.40
CA TRP A 90 16.90 12.01 -18.03
C TRP A 90 15.53 12.68 -17.82
N VAL A 91 15.12 13.55 -18.74
CA VAL A 91 13.80 14.19 -18.66
C VAL A 91 12.67 13.16 -18.78
N LEU A 92 12.79 12.20 -19.70
CA LEU A 92 11.82 11.12 -19.85
C LEU A 92 11.76 10.20 -18.63
N THR A 93 12.92 9.87 -18.05
CA THR A 93 13.00 9.10 -16.81
C THR A 93 12.34 9.84 -15.66
N LEU A 94 12.65 11.13 -15.47
CA LEU A 94 12.06 11.94 -14.41
C LEU A 94 10.54 12.09 -14.58
N LEU A 95 10.08 12.27 -15.81
CA LEU A 95 8.65 12.31 -16.12
C LEU A 95 7.96 10.97 -15.82
N GLY A 96 8.59 9.86 -16.22
CA GLY A 96 8.12 8.51 -15.93
C GLY A 96 8.04 8.24 -14.44
N GLU A 97 9.04 8.67 -13.68
CA GLU A 97 9.10 8.48 -12.23
C GLU A 97 7.98 9.25 -11.53
N VAL A 98 7.79 10.53 -11.88
CA VAL A 98 6.69 11.36 -11.35
C VAL A 98 5.33 10.74 -11.67
N LEU A 99 5.16 10.22 -12.90
CA LEU A 99 3.91 9.59 -13.32
C LEU A 99 3.64 8.30 -12.52
N VAL A 100 4.63 7.42 -12.39
CA VAL A 100 4.49 6.15 -11.67
C VAL A 100 4.26 6.37 -10.18
N LEU A 101 4.98 7.31 -9.55
CA LEU A 101 4.77 7.69 -8.16
C LEU A 101 3.36 8.28 -7.98
N GLY A 102 2.93 9.16 -8.89
CA GLY A 102 1.57 9.72 -8.91
C GLY A 102 0.50 8.63 -9.00
N CYS A 103 0.63 7.70 -9.95
CA CYS A 103 -0.26 6.55 -10.09
C CYS A 103 -0.27 5.67 -8.84
N THR A 104 0.88 5.44 -8.22
CA THR A 104 0.99 4.64 -6.99
C THR A 104 0.25 5.29 -5.84
N VAL A 105 0.34 6.62 -5.68
CA VAL A 105 -0.42 7.37 -4.68
C VAL A 105 -1.93 7.27 -4.95
N VAL A 106 -2.36 7.46 -6.20
CA VAL A 106 -3.77 7.34 -6.58
C VAL A 106 -4.32 5.95 -6.30
N VAL A 107 -3.61 4.89 -6.70
CA VAL A 107 -3.98 3.50 -6.43
C VAL A 107 -3.97 3.23 -4.92
N GLY A 108 -2.99 3.75 -4.19
CA GLY A 108 -2.92 3.64 -2.73
C GLY A 108 -4.10 4.31 -2.03
N MET A 109 -4.52 5.49 -2.49
CA MET A 109 -5.72 6.18 -2.00
C MET A 109 -6.98 5.38 -2.32
N TRP A 110 -7.11 4.90 -3.56
CA TRP A 110 -8.24 4.07 -3.97
C TRP A 110 -8.34 2.77 -3.17
N MET A 111 -7.22 2.07 -2.95
CA MET A 111 -7.16 0.89 -2.09
C MET A 111 -7.51 1.22 -0.64
N ARG A 112 -7.07 2.38 -0.13
CA ARG A 112 -7.43 2.85 1.22
C ARG A 112 -8.92 3.10 1.35
N ASP A 113 -9.55 3.70 0.33
CA ASP A 113 -10.98 3.96 0.30
C ASP A 113 -11.79 2.66 0.21
N LEU A 114 -11.33 1.70 -0.60
CA LEU A 114 -11.92 0.36 -0.69
C LEU A 114 -11.75 -0.47 0.59
N THR A 115 -10.58 -0.39 1.22
CA THR A 115 -10.25 -1.19 2.42
C THR A 115 -10.84 -0.57 3.69
N GLY A 116 -11.37 0.65 3.62
CA GLY A 116 -12.24 1.22 4.65
C GLY A 116 -11.58 1.26 6.03
N ALA A 117 -10.57 2.11 6.21
CA ALA A 117 -9.96 2.36 7.52
C ALA A 117 -10.96 2.86 8.60
N GLY A 118 -12.21 3.16 8.22
CA GLY A 118 -13.33 3.48 9.13
C GLY A 118 -14.47 2.44 9.18
N SER A 119 -14.49 1.42 8.32
CA SER A 119 -15.63 0.48 8.21
C SER A 119 -15.50 -0.72 9.16
N ARG A 120 -15.22 -0.45 10.44
CA ARG A 120 -15.28 -1.47 11.51
C ARG A 120 -16.07 -1.02 12.74
N HIS A 121 -16.98 -0.05 12.56
CA HIS A 121 -18.06 0.23 13.50
C HIS A 121 -19.38 0.23 12.72
N GLY A 122 -20.16 -0.85 12.85
CA GLY A 122 -21.47 -0.99 12.20
C GLY A 122 -21.44 -1.73 10.85
N LEU A 123 -20.91 -2.95 10.81
CA LEU A 123 -20.96 -3.84 9.63
C LEU A 123 -22.39 -4.26 9.22
N ALA A 124 -23.38 -3.99 10.08
CA ALA A 124 -24.79 -4.03 9.74
C ALA A 124 -25.42 -2.76 10.28
N THR A 125 -26.22 -2.08 9.48
CA THR A 125 -27.11 -1.04 10.00
C THR A 125 -28.08 -1.68 11.00
N PRO A 126 -28.66 -0.91 11.95
CA PRO A 126 -29.62 -1.45 12.91
C PRO A 126 -30.78 -2.22 12.25
N THR A 127 -31.14 -1.81 11.03
CA THR A 127 -32.17 -2.45 10.20
C THR A 127 -31.68 -3.78 9.62
N GLN A 128 -30.47 -3.86 9.08
CA GLN A 128 -29.89 -5.13 8.60
C GLN A 128 -29.66 -6.14 9.74
N ALA A 129 -29.27 -5.67 10.92
CA ALA A 129 -29.17 -6.53 12.09
C ALA A 129 -30.56 -7.04 12.55
N ALA A 130 -31.58 -6.19 12.50
CA ALA A 130 -32.94 -6.56 12.84
C ALA A 130 -33.56 -7.54 11.82
N GLU A 131 -33.20 -7.43 10.55
CA GLU A 131 -33.62 -8.35 9.49
C GLU A 131 -32.95 -9.72 9.62
N ALA A 132 -31.63 -9.75 9.88
CA ALA A 132 -30.88 -11.00 9.98
C ALA A 132 -31.12 -11.77 11.29
N LEU A 133 -31.30 -11.07 12.41
CA LEU A 133 -31.40 -11.68 13.75
C LEU A 133 -32.79 -11.59 14.38
N GLY A 134 -33.65 -10.69 13.88
CA GLY A 134 -34.91 -10.34 14.51
C GLY A 134 -34.75 -9.38 15.70
N VAL A 135 -35.65 -8.41 15.80
CA VAL A 135 -35.74 -7.45 16.92
C VAL A 135 -35.79 -8.14 18.31
N PRO A 136 -36.52 -9.26 18.52
CA PRO A 136 -36.60 -9.88 19.84
C PRO A 136 -35.26 -10.44 20.34
N ARG A 137 -34.47 -11.06 19.46
CA ARG A 137 -33.15 -11.62 19.80
C ARG A 137 -32.13 -10.53 20.07
N LEU A 138 -32.20 -9.43 19.33
CA LEU A 138 -31.37 -8.24 19.57
C LEU A 138 -31.65 -7.63 20.95
N ARG A 139 -32.94 -7.48 21.33
CA ARG A 139 -33.31 -6.96 22.66
C ARG A 139 -32.83 -7.89 23.78
N LYS A 140 -32.95 -9.21 23.61
CA LYS A 140 -32.47 -10.21 24.60
C LYS A 140 -30.95 -10.16 24.78
N SER A 141 -30.21 -9.86 23.70
CA SER A 141 -28.74 -9.80 23.70
C SER A 141 -28.19 -8.39 23.92
N ALA A 142 -29.06 -7.40 24.17
CA ALA A 142 -28.68 -5.99 24.24
C ALA A 142 -27.62 -5.72 25.32
N ALA A 143 -27.66 -6.44 26.45
CA ALA A 143 -26.67 -6.32 27.51
C ALA A 143 -25.28 -6.87 27.14
N VAL A 144 -25.20 -7.76 26.14
CA VAL A 144 -23.94 -8.28 25.61
C VAL A 144 -23.39 -7.35 24.52
N ILE A 145 -24.28 -6.76 23.71
CA ILE A 145 -23.93 -5.86 22.60
C ILE A 145 -23.51 -4.48 23.11
N ARG A 146 -24.27 -3.91 24.06
CA ARG A 146 -24.02 -2.59 24.69
C ARG A 146 -23.92 -2.73 26.21
N PRO A 147 -22.86 -3.39 26.71
CA PRO A 147 -22.64 -3.54 28.14
C PRO A 147 -22.42 -2.19 28.83
N ASP A 148 -22.05 -1.14 28.10
CA ASP A 148 -21.94 0.24 28.58
C ASP A 148 -23.28 0.83 29.02
N LEU A 149 -24.37 0.55 28.31
CA LEU A 149 -25.71 1.05 28.65
C LEU A 149 -26.47 0.15 29.62
N TYR A 150 -26.18 -1.15 29.60
CA TYR A 150 -26.91 -2.14 30.39
C TYR A 150 -26.07 -2.79 31.50
N ALA A 151 -24.85 -2.29 31.75
CA ALA A 151 -24.09 -2.68 32.94
C ALA A 151 -24.92 -2.32 34.17
N ARG A 152 -25.28 -3.36 34.94
CA ARG A 152 -25.98 -3.20 36.22
C ARG A 152 -25.09 -2.32 37.14
N PRO A 153 -25.59 -1.22 37.74
CA PRO A 153 -24.79 -0.27 38.53
C PRO A 153 -24.09 -0.80 39.80
N GLY A 154 -24.06 -2.12 40.03
CA GLY A 154 -23.77 -2.71 41.35
C GLY A 154 -22.43 -3.43 41.52
N ARG A 155 -21.51 -3.41 40.54
CA ARG A 155 -20.21 -4.11 40.70
C ARG A 155 -19.03 -3.17 40.51
N ARG A 156 -18.96 -2.13 41.35
CA ARG A 156 -17.67 -1.51 41.70
C ARG A 156 -16.92 -2.50 42.58
N THR A 157 -15.97 -3.23 42.02
CA THR A 157 -14.97 -3.94 42.83
C THR A 157 -14.24 -2.90 43.68
N PRO A 158 -14.15 -3.06 45.02
CA PRO A 158 -13.39 -2.13 45.84
C PRO A 158 -11.94 -2.17 45.36
N VAL A 159 -11.41 -1.00 45.01
CA VAL A 159 -9.97 -0.82 44.83
C VAL A 159 -9.36 -1.03 46.20
N GLY A 160 -8.73 -2.19 46.40
CA GLY A 160 -8.02 -2.50 47.63
C GLY A 160 -6.86 -1.54 47.78
N THR A 161 -6.96 -0.63 48.74
CA THR A 161 -5.83 0.06 49.33
C THR A 161 -5.14 -0.89 50.29
N LYS A 162 -3.90 -1.25 49.97
CA LYS A 162 -2.80 -1.49 50.92
C LYS A 162 -1.49 -1.56 50.15
#